data_AF-A0A316E4N0-F1
#
_entry.id   AF-A0A316E4N0-F1
#
_cell.length_a   1.000
_cell.length_b   1.000
_cell.length_c   1.000
_cell.angle_alpha   90.00
_cell.angle_beta   90.00
_cell.angle_gamma   90.00
#
_symmetry.space_group_name_H-M   'P 1'
#
loop_
_entity.id
_entity.type
_entity.pdbx_description
1 polymer ?
#
loop_
_entity_poly.entity_id
_entity_poly.type
_entity_poly.pdbx_seq_one_letter_code
_entity_poly.pdbx_strand_id
1 'polypeptide(L)'
;MKKLLLLGLSITVLSACNIKKEEKGELPDVDIDVTADAGELPEYDINWADINVGTKTKTLDIPKVVVVMEEETVEVPYIDVKMPDNDEKSEKTIMVEAEVTDKEHQLEIEEIWAAGDKLYVISKLEATEQSIGDKKMRVSDQVTLNAPDLNIKHYIIGEKPDRVYNLQYDYLDAIDSLKDSLNDYTVIYSK
;
A
#
# COMPACT_ATOMS: atom_id res chain seq x y z
N MET A 1 -36.70 -49.94 -56.25
CA MET A 1 -38.14 -50.18 -56.17
C MET A 1 -38.48 -50.69 -54.78
N LYS A 2 -39.52 -50.14 -54.17
CA LYS A 2 -40.46 -50.77 -53.24
C LYS A 2 -39.94 -51.79 -52.20
N LYS A 3 -40.17 -51.35 -50.95
CA LYS A 3 -40.96 -52.04 -49.91
C LYS A 3 -40.34 -53.22 -49.14
N LEU A 4 -40.85 -53.26 -47.91
CA LEU A 4 -41.19 -54.40 -47.06
C LEU A 4 -40.07 -54.80 -46.07
N LEU A 5 -40.21 -54.56 -44.76
CA LEU A 5 -41.08 -55.20 -43.73
C LEU A 5 -40.40 -56.41 -43.09
N LEU A 6 -40.78 -56.67 -41.84
CA LEU A 6 -40.39 -57.74 -40.90
C LEU A 6 -39.10 -57.49 -40.11
N LEU A 7 -39.16 -57.24 -38.79
CA LEU A 7 -39.61 -58.09 -37.67
C LEU A 7 -38.62 -59.23 -37.39
N GLY A 8 -37.84 -59.12 -36.30
CA GLY A 8 -37.09 -60.24 -35.74
C GLY A 8 -35.90 -59.86 -34.87
N LEU A 9 -36.09 -60.03 -33.55
CA LEU A 9 -35.25 -60.81 -32.61
C LEU A 9 -33.72 -60.57 -32.51
N SER A 10 -33.26 -60.66 -31.25
CA SER A 10 -31.88 -60.94 -30.78
C SER A 10 -31.06 -59.69 -30.43
N ILE A 11 -30.92 -59.32 -29.15
CA ILE A 11 -30.00 -59.83 -28.11
C ILE A 11 -28.51 -59.59 -28.43
N THR A 12 -27.85 -58.89 -27.50
CA THR A 12 -26.39 -58.79 -27.24
C THR A 12 -25.59 -57.97 -28.27
N VAL A 13 -24.60 -57.13 -27.96
CA VAL A 13 -23.85 -56.84 -26.74
C VAL A 13 -22.95 -55.61 -27.03
N LEU A 14 -22.76 -54.78 -26.01
CA LEU A 14 -21.60 -53.92 -25.73
C LEU A 14 -21.32 -52.65 -26.57
N SER A 15 -21.09 -51.60 -25.77
CA SER A 15 -20.08 -50.55 -25.97
C SER A 15 -20.42 -49.39 -26.89
N ALA A 16 -21.21 -48.45 -26.37
CA ALA A 16 -21.14 -47.05 -26.77
C ALA A 16 -21.62 -46.10 -25.65
N CYS A 17 -20.97 -46.12 -24.48
CA CYS A 17 -21.08 -44.99 -23.54
C CYS A 17 -20.05 -43.92 -23.94
N ASN A 18 -20.47 -43.01 -24.84
CA ASN A 18 -19.78 -41.75 -25.04
C ASN A 18 -20.51 -40.69 -24.21
N ILE A 19 -19.89 -40.25 -23.11
CA ILE A 19 -20.43 -39.25 -22.19
C ILE A 19 -19.58 -37.98 -22.29
N LYS A 20 -20.17 -36.91 -22.83
CA LYS A 20 -19.80 -35.49 -22.68
C LYS A 20 -21.12 -34.73 -22.57
N LYS A 21 -21.63 -34.47 -21.36
CA LYS A 21 -21.38 -33.32 -20.45
C LYS A 21 -21.89 -31.99 -21.02
N GLU A 22 -23.02 -31.56 -20.49
CA GLU A 22 -23.52 -30.18 -20.25
C GLU A 22 -24.94 -30.41 -19.68
N GLU A 23 -25.41 -29.82 -18.58
CA GLU A 23 -25.35 -28.43 -18.15
C GLU A 23 -25.54 -28.34 -16.61
N LYS A 24 -25.11 -27.22 -16.01
CA LYS A 24 -25.07 -26.97 -14.57
C LYS A 24 -26.48 -26.85 -13.98
N GLY A 25 -26.84 -27.77 -13.07
CA GLY A 25 -28.01 -27.60 -12.20
C GLY A 25 -27.63 -26.75 -10.98
N GLU A 26 -28.19 -25.55 -10.90
CA GLU A 26 -28.26 -24.77 -9.66
C GLU A 26 -29.06 -25.56 -8.62
N LEU A 27 -28.54 -25.69 -7.41
CA LEU A 27 -29.23 -26.34 -6.30
C LEU A 27 -30.34 -25.39 -5.81
N PRO A 28 -31.62 -25.80 -5.81
CA PRO A 28 -32.65 -25.05 -5.12
C PRO A 28 -32.46 -25.19 -3.61
N ASP A 29 -32.46 -24.05 -2.90
CA ASP A 29 -32.55 -24.00 -1.44
C ASP A 29 -33.90 -24.57 -1.02
N VAL A 30 -33.88 -25.70 -0.31
CA VAL A 30 -35.08 -26.30 0.28
C VAL A 30 -34.90 -26.28 1.80
N ASP A 31 -35.54 -25.29 2.43
CA ASP A 31 -35.80 -25.24 3.87
C ASP A 31 -36.74 -26.40 4.23
N ILE A 32 -36.18 -27.47 4.78
CA ILE A 32 -36.96 -28.59 5.32
C ILE A 32 -37.32 -28.24 6.76
N ASP A 33 -38.53 -27.70 6.93
CA ASP A 33 -39.20 -27.54 8.23
C ASP A 33 -39.57 -28.94 8.77
N VAL A 34 -38.80 -29.41 9.75
CA VAL A 34 -38.84 -30.80 10.24
C VAL A 34 -39.91 -30.95 11.31
N THR A 35 -41.18 -30.79 10.93
CA THR A 35 -42.32 -31.23 11.76
C THR A 35 -43.37 -31.87 10.87
N ALA A 36 -43.05 -33.06 10.34
CA ALA A 36 -44.03 -33.97 9.76
C ALA A 36 -43.89 -35.32 10.47
N ASP A 37 -45.02 -35.79 11.01
CA ASP A 37 -45.16 -37.02 11.77
C ASP A 37 -44.52 -38.22 11.05
N ALA A 38 -43.72 -38.97 11.80
CA ALA A 38 -42.90 -40.07 11.32
C ALA A 38 -43.76 -41.17 10.65
N GLY A 39 -43.57 -41.36 9.34
CA GLY A 39 -44.07 -42.56 8.66
C GLY A 39 -43.42 -43.81 9.24
N GLU A 40 -44.20 -44.88 9.42
CA GLU A 40 -43.72 -46.15 9.94
C GLU A 40 -42.64 -46.73 9.01
N LEU A 41 -41.39 -46.76 9.49
CA LEU A 41 -40.27 -47.35 8.79
C LEU A 41 -40.31 -48.88 8.95
N PRO A 42 -40.01 -49.66 7.88
CA PRO A 42 -40.00 -51.12 7.95
C PRO A 42 -38.92 -51.62 8.93
N GLU A 43 -39.28 -52.60 9.77
CA GLU A 43 -38.34 -53.26 10.67
C GLU A 43 -37.42 -54.20 9.87
N TYR A 44 -36.18 -53.78 9.69
CA TYR A 44 -35.08 -54.66 9.28
C TYR A 44 -34.23 -54.98 10.52
N ASP A 45 -34.29 -56.23 10.97
CA ASP A 45 -33.43 -56.71 12.06
C ASP A 45 -32.05 -57.05 11.49
N ILE A 46 -31.17 -56.05 11.45
CA ILE A 46 -29.79 -56.20 11.02
C ILE A 46 -28.92 -56.39 12.25
N ASN A 47 -28.30 -57.55 12.40
CA ASN A 47 -27.27 -57.80 13.42
C ASN A 47 -25.98 -57.03 13.07
N TRP A 48 -25.91 -55.76 13.49
CA TRP A 48 -24.69 -54.96 13.46
C TRP A 48 -23.85 -55.23 14.72
N ALA A 49 -22.53 -55.04 14.62
CA ALA A 49 -21.66 -55.03 15.79
C ALA A 49 -22.08 -53.90 16.75
N ASP A 50 -21.94 -54.12 18.05
CA ASP A 50 -22.27 -53.12 19.08
C ASP A 50 -21.33 -51.90 18.95
N ILE A 51 -21.83 -50.80 18.40
CA ILE A 51 -21.06 -49.56 18.17
C ILE A 51 -21.37 -48.60 19.33
N ASN A 52 -20.39 -48.44 20.22
CA ASN A 52 -20.49 -47.49 21.32
C ASN A 52 -20.06 -46.09 20.85
N VAL A 53 -21.04 -45.21 20.61
CA VAL A 53 -20.79 -43.83 20.16
C VAL A 53 -20.72 -42.92 21.39
N GLY A 54 -19.56 -42.32 21.63
CA GLY A 54 -19.35 -41.40 22.75
C GLY A 54 -18.39 -40.26 22.38
N THR A 55 -18.60 -39.11 22.99
CA THR A 55 -17.71 -37.95 22.86
C THR A 55 -16.59 -38.04 23.90
N LYS A 56 -15.33 -37.95 23.47
CA LYS A 56 -14.16 -37.92 24.35
C LYS A 56 -13.63 -36.48 24.45
N THR A 57 -13.62 -35.92 25.65
CA THR A 57 -12.95 -34.64 25.90
C THR A 57 -11.44 -34.85 25.80
N LYS A 58 -10.79 -34.09 24.90
CA LYS A 58 -9.33 -34.08 24.73
C LYS A 58 -8.82 -32.67 24.98
N THR A 59 -7.96 -32.51 25.99
CA THR A 59 -7.22 -31.26 26.17
C THR A 59 -6.18 -31.15 25.07
N LEU A 60 -6.20 -30.05 24.33
CA LEU A 60 -5.22 -29.73 23.29
C LEU A 60 -4.51 -28.44 23.70
N ASP A 61 -3.19 -28.46 23.65
CA ASP A 61 -2.38 -27.27 23.83
C ASP A 61 -2.45 -26.45 22.53
N ILE A 62 -3.27 -25.40 22.55
CA ILE A 62 -3.41 -24.47 21.43
C ILE A 62 -2.47 -23.29 21.69
N PRO A 63 -1.44 -23.06 20.86
CA PRO A 63 -0.54 -21.93 21.03
C PRO A 63 -1.32 -20.62 20.88
N LYS A 64 -1.31 -19.78 21.92
CA LYS A 64 -1.81 -18.41 21.86
C LYS A 64 -0.66 -17.49 21.48
N VAL A 65 -0.78 -16.80 20.34
CA VAL A 65 0.17 -15.75 19.96
C VAL A 65 -0.15 -14.50 20.77
N VAL A 66 0.80 -14.04 21.57
CA VAL A 66 0.74 -12.73 22.25
C VAL A 66 1.59 -11.78 21.44
N VAL A 67 0.98 -10.77 20.82
CA VAL A 67 1.69 -9.69 20.14
C VAL A 67 1.97 -8.62 21.18
N VAL A 68 3.25 -8.40 21.49
CA VAL A 68 3.69 -7.29 22.34
C VAL A 68 4.11 -6.16 21.41
N MET A 69 3.41 -5.03 21.49
CA MET A 69 3.83 -3.79 20.83
C MET A 69 4.77 -3.06 21.78
N GLU A 70 5.98 -2.75 21.35
CA GLU A 70 6.92 -1.90 22.08
C GLU A 70 6.79 -0.48 21.55
N GLU A 71 6.50 0.48 22.44
CA GLU A 71 6.53 1.91 22.12
C GLU A 71 7.96 2.41 22.27
N GLU A 72 8.64 2.66 21.14
CA GLU A 72 9.95 3.31 21.13
C GLU A 72 9.77 4.81 20.90
N THR A 73 10.33 5.63 21.79
CA THR A 73 10.36 7.10 21.63
C THR A 73 11.56 7.47 20.78
N VAL A 74 11.31 7.79 19.51
CA VAL A 74 12.35 8.25 18.58
C VAL A 74 12.41 9.78 18.60
N GLU A 75 13.59 10.35 18.82
CA GLU A 75 13.78 11.80 18.75
C GLU A 75 13.73 12.26 17.29
N VAL A 76 12.64 12.97 16.95
CA VAL A 76 12.50 13.66 15.66
C VAL A 76 12.82 15.14 15.84
N PRO A 77 13.64 15.74 14.95
CA PRO A 77 13.93 17.18 15.02
C PRO A 77 12.64 17.97 14.81
N TYR A 78 12.38 18.95 15.69
CA TYR A 78 11.24 19.87 15.57
C TYR A 78 11.71 21.33 15.53
N ILE A 79 11.08 22.14 14.68
CA ILE A 79 11.34 23.58 14.55
C ILE A 79 10.10 24.33 15.03
N ASP A 80 10.23 25.24 16.02
CA ASP A 80 9.13 26.09 16.51
C ASP A 80 9.35 27.55 16.10
N VAL A 81 8.50 28.07 15.20
CA VAL A 81 8.60 29.44 14.69
C VAL A 81 7.55 30.33 15.37
N LYS A 82 7.98 31.44 15.99
CA LYS A 82 7.10 32.45 16.61
C LYS A 82 7.16 33.75 15.81
N MET A 83 6.03 34.18 15.25
CA MET A 83 5.89 35.50 14.64
C MET A 83 5.20 36.47 15.61
N PRO A 84 5.55 37.77 15.59
CA PRO A 84 5.06 38.75 16.57
C PRO A 84 3.54 38.98 16.54
N ASP A 85 2.87 38.72 15.41
CA ASP A 85 1.45 39.04 15.20
C ASP A 85 0.55 37.81 14.94
N ASN A 86 1.05 36.58 15.15
CA ASN A 86 0.27 35.37 14.93
C ASN A 86 0.60 34.24 15.92
N ASP A 87 -0.37 33.93 16.78
CA ASP A 87 -0.31 32.86 17.78
C ASP A 87 -0.84 31.51 17.26
N GLU A 88 -1.56 31.51 16.13
CA GLU A 88 -2.07 30.28 15.53
C GLU A 88 -0.94 29.55 14.79
N LYS A 89 -0.61 28.37 15.29
CA LYS A 89 0.40 27.51 14.69
C LYS A 89 -0.18 26.17 14.34
N SER A 90 0.38 25.59 13.29
CA SER A 90 0.09 24.22 12.89
C SER A 90 1.40 23.54 12.52
N GLU A 91 1.44 22.23 12.77
CA GLU A 91 2.49 21.39 12.25
C GLU A 91 2.37 21.34 10.72
N LYS A 92 3.46 21.69 10.05
CA LYS A 92 3.59 21.73 8.60
C LYS A 92 4.83 20.94 8.21
N THR A 93 4.69 20.08 7.21
CA THR A 93 5.81 19.39 6.60
C THR A 93 6.22 20.13 5.33
N ILE A 94 7.46 20.62 5.32
CA ILE A 94 8.11 21.13 4.12
C ILE A 94 8.70 19.93 3.40
N MET A 95 8.36 19.75 2.13
CA MET A 95 8.90 18.70 1.28
C MET A 95 9.50 19.30 0.01
N VAL A 96 10.70 18.85 -0.32
CA VAL A 96 11.39 19.19 -1.56
C VAL A 96 11.64 17.92 -2.36
N GLU A 97 11.42 17.97 -3.67
CA GLU A 97 11.60 16.80 -4.54
C GLU A 97 12.30 17.18 -5.85
N ALA A 98 13.15 16.29 -6.36
CA ALA A 98 13.74 16.43 -7.68
C ALA A 98 13.69 15.10 -8.44
N GLU A 99 13.49 15.17 -9.76
CA GLU A 99 13.62 14.02 -10.66
C GLU A 99 14.94 14.15 -11.40
N VAL A 100 15.82 13.17 -11.23
CA VAL A 100 17.17 13.14 -11.80
C VAL A 100 17.35 11.97 -12.76
N THR A 101 18.29 12.13 -13.69
CA THR A 101 18.68 11.13 -14.70
C THR A 101 20.19 10.88 -14.64
N ASP A 102 20.65 9.84 -15.32
CA ASP A 102 22.07 9.49 -15.54
C ASP A 102 22.81 8.96 -14.31
N LYS A 103 22.82 9.75 -13.24
CA LYS A 103 23.39 9.38 -11.94
C LYS A 103 22.35 9.47 -10.84
N GLU A 104 22.54 8.65 -9.82
CA GLU A 104 21.84 8.82 -8.56
C GLU A 104 22.26 10.17 -7.97
N HIS A 105 21.31 10.83 -7.32
CA HIS A 105 21.58 12.07 -6.61
C HIS A 105 21.07 11.94 -5.19
N GLN A 106 21.59 12.76 -4.32
CA GLN A 106 21.11 12.95 -2.97
C GLN A 106 20.58 14.38 -2.87
N LEU A 107 19.35 14.52 -2.38
CA LEU A 107 18.72 15.80 -2.12
C LEU A 107 18.56 15.93 -0.62
N GLU A 108 19.13 16.98 -0.04
CA GLU A 108 19.01 17.26 1.39
C GLU A 108 18.65 18.71 1.63
N ILE A 109 17.75 18.97 2.59
CA ILE A 109 17.51 20.31 3.12
C ILE A 109 18.67 20.62 4.06
N GLU A 110 19.56 21.52 3.64
CA GLU A 110 20.72 21.92 4.44
C GLU A 110 20.34 23.04 5.41
N GLU A 111 19.62 24.07 4.94
CA GLU A 111 19.31 25.23 5.75
C GLU A 111 17.88 25.74 5.53
N ILE A 112 17.28 26.31 6.58
CA ILE A 112 16.03 27.08 6.45
C ILE A 112 16.26 28.46 7.07
N TRP A 113 16.01 29.51 6.28
CA TRP A 113 16.15 30.89 6.71
C TRP A 113 14.79 31.55 6.85
N ALA A 114 14.59 32.30 7.92
CA ALA A 114 13.47 33.19 8.11
C ALA A 114 13.89 34.63 7.77
N ALA A 115 13.19 35.26 6.83
CA ALA A 115 13.38 36.67 6.52
C ALA A 115 12.02 37.34 6.25
N GLY A 116 11.63 38.27 7.12
CA GLY A 116 10.31 38.90 7.09
C GLY A 116 9.18 37.88 7.31
N ASP A 117 8.25 37.82 6.36
CA ASP A 117 7.09 36.92 6.34
C ASP A 117 7.36 35.60 5.60
N LYS A 118 8.60 35.37 5.16
CA LYS A 118 8.96 34.26 4.27
C LYS A 118 9.97 33.31 4.90
N LEU A 119 9.80 32.04 4.58
CA LEU A 119 10.80 31.01 4.80
C LEU A 119 11.49 30.69 3.47
N TYR A 120 12.81 30.62 3.53
CA TYR A 120 13.67 30.23 2.43
C TYR A 120 14.22 28.86 2.78
N VAL A 121 13.82 27.84 2.04
CA VAL A 121 14.28 26.47 2.21
C VAL A 121 15.40 26.25 1.21
N ILE A 122 16.60 26.04 1.71
CA ILE A 122 17.79 25.78 0.91
C ILE A 122 18.07 24.28 0.98
N SER A 123 17.99 23.65 -0.18
CA SER A 123 18.30 22.24 -0.35
C SER A 123 19.50 22.10 -1.27
N LYS A 124 20.28 21.05 -1.10
CA LYS A 124 21.41 20.74 -1.96
C LYS A 124 21.16 19.45 -2.71
N LEU A 125 21.42 19.49 -4.01
CA LEU A 125 21.30 18.34 -4.90
C LEU A 125 22.70 17.93 -5.37
N GLU A 126 23.18 16.79 -4.89
CA GLU A 126 24.51 16.29 -5.25
C GLU A 126 24.43 14.97 -6.02
N ALA A 127 25.18 14.87 -7.12
CA ALA A 127 25.31 13.61 -7.85
C ALA A 127 26.22 12.64 -7.10
N THR A 128 25.81 11.38 -6.97
CA THR A 128 26.64 10.31 -6.42
C THR A 128 27.45 9.63 -7.53
N GLU A 129 28.32 8.70 -7.14
CA GLU A 129 29.12 7.91 -8.10
C GLU A 129 28.30 6.84 -8.82
N GLN A 130 27.11 6.51 -8.32
CA GLN A 130 26.28 5.43 -8.86
C GLN A 130 25.49 5.91 -10.08
N SER A 131 25.65 5.20 -11.21
CA SER A 131 24.86 5.49 -12.41
C SER A 131 23.50 4.79 -12.36
N ILE A 132 22.46 5.51 -12.78
CA ILE A 132 21.10 4.97 -12.97
C ILE A 132 20.78 4.67 -14.44
N GLY A 133 21.74 4.91 -15.35
CA GLY A 133 21.56 4.73 -16.80
C GLY A 133 20.39 5.55 -17.33
N ASP A 134 19.57 4.93 -18.18
CA ASP A 134 18.37 5.58 -18.77
C ASP A 134 17.17 5.68 -17.80
N LYS A 135 17.34 5.26 -16.55
CA LYS A 135 16.27 5.33 -15.54
C LYS A 135 16.17 6.73 -14.97
N LYS A 136 14.98 7.04 -14.46
CA LYS A 136 14.70 8.23 -13.68
C LYS A 136 14.62 7.86 -12.22
N MET A 137 15.17 8.71 -11.36
CA MET A 137 15.08 8.57 -9.92
C MET A 137 14.44 9.83 -9.35
N ARG A 138 13.46 9.64 -8.46
CA ARG A 138 12.91 10.74 -7.65
C ARG A 138 13.61 10.73 -6.31
N VAL A 139 14.16 11.88 -5.95
CA VAL A 139 14.80 12.12 -4.65
C VAL A 139 14.00 13.19 -3.93
N SER A 140 13.89 13.06 -2.61
CA SER A 140 13.07 13.93 -1.80
C SER A 140 13.63 14.04 -0.40
N ASP A 141 13.47 15.22 0.21
CA ASP A 141 13.72 15.41 1.63
C ASP A 141 12.56 16.18 2.26
N GLN A 142 12.39 15.99 3.57
CA GLN A 142 11.31 16.58 4.33
C GLN A 142 11.75 17.07 5.70
N VAL A 143 11.23 18.23 6.10
CA VAL A 143 11.42 18.79 7.44
C VAL A 143 10.07 19.22 7.98
N THR A 144 9.75 18.79 9.19
CA THR A 144 8.51 19.18 9.89
C THR A 144 8.79 20.35 10.83
N LEU A 145 7.90 21.33 10.79
CA LEU A 145 7.99 22.54 11.60
C LEU A 145 6.61 22.96 12.10
N ASN A 146 6.58 23.53 13.29
CA ASN A 146 5.40 24.14 13.88
C ASN A 146 5.46 25.65 13.65
N ALA A 147 4.64 26.14 12.73
CA ALA A 147 4.63 27.55 12.36
C ALA A 147 3.22 28.02 11.97
N PRO A 148 2.98 29.35 12.00
CA PRO A 148 1.81 29.94 11.35
C PRO A 148 1.84 29.69 9.84
N ASP A 149 0.82 30.18 9.13
CA ASP A 149 0.84 30.16 7.67
C ASP A 149 1.91 31.12 7.14
N LEU A 150 2.87 30.59 6.39
CA LEU A 150 4.07 31.31 5.94
C LEU A 150 4.28 31.11 4.44
N ASN A 151 4.81 32.15 3.80
CA ASN A 151 5.17 32.10 2.39
C ASN A 151 6.52 31.39 2.23
N ILE A 152 6.51 30.18 1.66
CA ILE A 152 7.73 29.37 1.51
C ILE A 152 8.30 29.53 0.10
N LYS A 153 9.60 29.81 0.01
CA LYS A 153 10.38 29.76 -1.22
C LYS A 153 11.41 28.65 -1.12
N HIS A 154 11.54 27.89 -2.19
CA HIS A 154 12.42 26.74 -2.26
C HIS A 154 13.56 26.99 -3.24
N TYR A 155 14.78 26.81 -2.77
CA TYR A 155 16.00 26.91 -3.56
C TYR A 155 16.74 25.58 -3.50
N ILE A 156 17.18 25.10 -4.66
CA ILE A 156 18.02 23.91 -4.79
C ILE A 156 19.38 24.36 -5.29
N ILE A 157 20.41 24.14 -4.48
CA ILE A 157 21.81 24.37 -4.86
C ILE A 157 22.30 23.15 -5.64
N GLY A 158 22.66 23.35 -6.90
CA GLY A 158 23.14 22.29 -7.78
C GLY A 158 22.63 22.41 -9.22
N GLU A 159 23.12 21.51 -10.07
CA GLU A 159 22.76 21.48 -11.49
C GLU A 159 21.32 21.00 -11.68
N LYS A 160 20.42 21.94 -11.97
CA LYS A 160 19.66 21.95 -13.22
C LYS A 160 19.31 20.62 -13.94
N PRO A 161 18.51 19.65 -13.45
CA PRO A 161 18.24 18.47 -14.27
C PRO A 161 17.54 18.83 -15.60
N ASP A 162 17.96 18.23 -16.71
CA ASP A 162 17.56 18.62 -18.08
C ASP A 162 16.05 18.48 -18.36
N ARG A 163 15.29 17.79 -17.48
CA ARG A 163 13.86 17.48 -17.66
C ARG A 163 13.03 17.74 -16.40
N VAL A 164 13.32 18.83 -15.69
CA VAL A 164 12.49 19.24 -14.54
C VAL A 164 11.16 19.81 -15.03
N TYR A 165 10.08 19.05 -14.82
CA TYR A 165 8.69 19.54 -14.99
C TYR A 165 8.22 20.38 -13.81
N ASN A 166 8.90 20.25 -12.66
CA ASN A 166 8.56 20.98 -11.46
C ASN A 166 9.19 22.38 -11.45
N LEU A 167 8.41 23.38 -11.89
CA LEU A 167 8.85 24.78 -11.94
C LEU A 167 8.71 25.51 -10.60
N GLN A 168 8.32 24.81 -9.53
CA GLN A 168 8.13 25.42 -8.20
C GLN A 168 9.44 25.64 -7.43
N TYR A 169 10.57 25.13 -7.95
CA TYR A 169 11.88 25.21 -7.32
C TYR A 169 12.86 26.03 -8.16
N ASP A 170 13.53 26.98 -7.50
CA ASP A 170 14.58 27.79 -8.10
C ASP A 170 15.93 27.08 -7.92
N TYR A 171 16.72 26.97 -8.98
CA TYR A 171 18.04 26.34 -8.94
C TYR A 171 19.13 27.41 -8.95
N LEU A 172 20.10 27.26 -8.06
CA LEU A 172 21.25 28.16 -7.93
C LEU A 172 22.56 27.35 -7.96
N ASP A 173 23.62 27.93 -8.53
CA ASP A 173 24.93 27.28 -8.52
C ASP A 173 25.59 27.33 -7.13
N ALA A 174 25.31 28.37 -6.36
CA ALA A 174 25.92 28.61 -5.05
C ALA A 174 24.95 29.31 -4.09
N ILE A 175 25.10 28.98 -2.80
CA ILE A 175 24.32 29.58 -1.72
C ILE A 175 24.61 31.07 -1.53
N ASP A 176 25.82 31.52 -1.87
CA ASP A 176 26.22 32.92 -1.71
C ASP A 176 25.37 33.87 -2.59
N SER A 177 24.93 33.40 -3.75
CA SER A 177 23.96 34.12 -4.59
C SER A 177 22.66 34.43 -3.85
N LEU A 178 22.24 33.55 -2.93
CA LEU A 178 21.05 33.77 -2.11
C LEU A 178 21.34 34.74 -0.96
N LYS A 179 22.50 34.64 -0.30
CA LYS A 179 22.92 35.56 0.77
C LYS A 179 23.00 37.00 0.28
N ASP A 180 23.57 37.21 -0.90
CA ASP A 180 23.67 38.55 -1.51
C ASP A 180 22.29 39.14 -1.84
N SER A 181 21.29 38.30 -2.08
CA SER A 181 19.90 38.71 -2.33
C SER A 181 19.11 39.03 -1.05
N LEU A 182 19.57 38.52 0.10
CA LEU A 182 18.89 38.62 1.40
C LEU A 182 19.77 39.35 2.42
N ASN A 183 19.54 40.64 2.56
CA ASN A 183 20.35 41.49 3.45
C ASN A 183 20.13 41.24 4.96
N ASP A 184 18.98 40.66 5.36
CA ASP A 184 18.65 40.37 6.76
C ASP A 184 17.82 39.08 6.84
N TYR A 185 18.42 38.03 7.41
CA TYR A 185 17.81 36.72 7.57
C TYR A 185 18.32 36.04 8.84
N THR A 186 17.49 35.17 9.41
CA THR A 186 17.84 34.32 10.55
C THR A 186 17.83 32.86 10.13
N VAL A 187 18.94 32.15 10.34
CA VAL A 187 18.98 30.70 10.15
C VAL A 187 18.21 30.04 11.28
N ILE A 188 17.11 29.36 10.96
CA ILE A 188 16.25 28.68 11.93
C ILE A 188 16.45 27.16 11.92
N TYR A 189 17.11 26.65 10.89
CA TYR A 189 17.51 25.25 10.75
C TYR A 189 18.79 25.16 9.95
N SER A 190 19.68 24.28 10.37
CA SER A 190 20.90 23.90 9.67
C SER A 190 21.20 22.44 9.99
N LYS A 191 21.62 21.67 8.98
CA LYS A 191 22.03 20.27 9.11
C LYS A 191 23.54 20.11 8.93
#